data_AF-A0AAD6Z4U7-F1
#
_entry.id   AF-A0AAD6Z4U7-F1
#
_cell.length_a   1.000
_cell.length_b   1.000
_cell.length_c   1.000
_cell.angle_alpha   90.00
_cell.angle_beta   90.00
_cell.angle_gamma   90.00
#
_symmetry.space_group_name_H-M   'P 1'
#
loop_
_entity.id
_entity.type
_entity.pdbx_description
1 polymer ?
#
loop_
_entity_poly.entity_id
_entity_poly.type
_entity_poly.pdbx_seq_one_letter_code
_entity_poly.pdbx_strand_id
1 'polypeptide(L)'
;MLSALFAIALLGLRAQGSAPYVSNDIHCPADLHISFVHNSYTYAAPLAQFTNLTESFFDQSWYVRILSSSSHAPSPINTHRQDNTVITTTTGTYNVPGATRTGPFAGAIYNETLTMYSKHADALTMSYYGQPFTTVPTAGPPLKFGHYLETLRFESICGGTATYMDVLTYTCSDNPVAVYDAWYTIHMASFAGLAAKVGAPVLAGDCLRA
;
A
#
# COMPACT_ATOMS: atom_id res chain seq x y z
N MET A 1 20.49 34.43 -52.12
CA MET A 1 21.42 33.68 -51.24
C MET A 1 20.80 33.63 -49.86
N LEU A 2 20.13 32.53 -49.52
CA LEU A 2 19.55 32.28 -48.18
C LEU A 2 20.63 31.61 -47.33
N SER A 3 21.03 32.23 -46.22
CA SER A 3 21.83 31.58 -45.17
C SER A 3 20.89 31.14 -44.05
N ALA A 4 20.81 29.82 -43.87
CA ALA A 4 20.19 29.18 -42.72
C ALA A 4 21.13 29.28 -41.50
N LEU A 5 20.59 29.62 -40.33
CA LEU A 5 21.26 29.49 -39.05
C LEU A 5 20.41 28.55 -38.18
N PHE A 6 20.90 27.32 -38.05
CA PHE A 6 20.40 26.28 -37.17
C PHE A 6 20.79 26.63 -35.73
N ALA A 7 19.81 26.94 -34.87
CA ALA A 7 20.01 27.01 -33.43
C ALA A 7 19.87 25.60 -32.84
N ILE A 8 20.98 25.00 -32.42
CA ILE A 8 20.98 23.75 -31.66
C ILE A 8 20.59 24.10 -30.23
N ALA A 9 19.34 23.82 -29.85
CA ALA A 9 18.92 23.84 -28.46
C ALA A 9 19.47 22.59 -27.76
N LEU A 10 20.57 22.75 -27.01
CA LEU A 10 20.96 21.78 -26.00
C LEU A 10 19.93 21.83 -24.86
N LEU A 11 18.92 20.97 -24.93
CA LEU A 11 18.11 20.60 -23.78
C LEU A 11 19.02 19.84 -22.81
N GLY A 12 19.42 20.51 -21.74
CA GLY A 12 20.16 19.87 -20.65
C GLY A 12 19.35 18.72 -20.09
N LEU A 13 19.86 17.49 -20.25
CA LEU A 13 19.46 16.36 -19.43
C LEU A 13 19.79 16.75 -17.98
N ARG A 14 18.80 17.17 -17.22
CA ARG A 14 18.91 17.13 -15.76
C ARG A 14 19.01 15.66 -15.40
N ALA A 15 20.18 15.24 -14.94
CA ALA A 15 20.32 14.00 -14.23
C ALA A 15 19.30 14.03 -13.07
N GLN A 16 18.24 13.24 -13.18
CA GLN A 16 17.46 12.86 -12.01
C GLN A 16 18.45 12.19 -11.08
N GLY A 17 18.85 12.89 -10.02
CA GLY A 17 19.63 12.30 -8.94
C GLY A 17 18.90 11.03 -8.54
N SER A 18 19.56 9.89 -8.71
CA SER A 18 19.04 8.60 -8.26
C SER A 18 18.69 8.78 -6.79
N ALA A 19 17.40 8.66 -6.46
CA ALA A 19 16.99 8.58 -5.07
C ALA A 19 17.87 7.50 -4.40
N PRO A 20 18.38 7.74 -3.18
CA PRO A 20 19.21 6.76 -2.50
C PRO A 20 18.48 5.42 -2.49
N TYR A 21 19.15 4.37 -2.95
CA TYR A 21 18.65 3.00 -2.89
C TYR A 21 18.33 2.69 -1.42
N VAL A 22 17.05 2.60 -1.08
CA VAL A 22 16.62 2.11 0.22
C VAL A 22 16.70 0.59 0.13
N SER A 23 17.57 -0.01 0.94
CA SER A 23 17.64 -1.47 1.03
C SER A 23 16.27 -2.01 1.43
N ASN A 24 15.75 -2.94 0.63
CA ASN A 24 14.51 -3.66 0.95
C ASN A 24 14.74 -4.79 1.97
N ASP A 25 15.99 -4.98 2.44
CA ASP A 25 16.28 -5.92 3.52
C ASP A 25 15.93 -5.28 4.86
N ILE A 26 14.78 -5.70 5.40
CA ILE A 26 14.37 -5.28 6.73
C ILE A 26 15.29 -5.88 7.81
N HIS A 27 15.80 -5.02 8.69
CA HIS A 27 16.60 -5.43 9.83
C HIS A 27 15.78 -5.27 11.10
N CYS A 28 15.58 -6.36 11.83
CA CYS A 28 14.84 -6.33 13.09
C CYS A 28 15.77 -6.00 14.26
N PRO A 29 15.29 -5.23 15.26
CA PRO A 29 15.91 -5.16 16.58
C PRO A 29 16.16 -6.56 17.16
N ALA A 30 17.18 -6.70 18.01
CA ALA A 30 17.61 -8.00 18.53
C ALA A 30 16.55 -8.76 19.33
N ASP A 31 15.53 -8.07 19.87
CA ASP A 31 14.42 -8.66 20.61
C ASP A 31 13.20 -9.01 19.73
N LEU A 32 13.27 -8.78 18.41
CA LEU A 32 12.19 -9.06 17.47
C LEU A 32 12.62 -10.05 16.39
N HIS A 33 11.64 -10.79 15.88
CA HIS A 33 11.82 -11.75 14.80
C HIS A 33 11.29 -11.19 13.48
N ILE A 34 12.02 -11.43 12.39
CA ILE A 34 11.53 -11.19 11.04
C ILE A 34 10.51 -12.29 10.66
N SER A 35 9.41 -11.88 10.07
CA SER A 35 8.40 -12.74 9.46
C SER A 35 7.95 -12.13 8.14
N PHE A 36 7.35 -12.94 7.28
CA PHE A 36 6.78 -12.48 6.02
C PHE A 36 5.40 -13.06 5.79
N VAL A 37 4.56 -12.29 5.11
CA VAL A 37 3.21 -12.67 4.69
C VAL A 37 3.08 -12.37 3.21
N HIS A 38 2.62 -13.36 2.45
CA HIS A 38 2.31 -13.20 1.04
C HIS A 38 0.87 -13.64 0.80
N ASN A 39 0.08 -12.76 0.18
CA ASN A 39 -1.27 -13.09 -0.25
C ASN A 39 -1.53 -12.55 -1.65
N SER A 40 -2.38 -13.24 -2.38
CA SER A 40 -2.78 -12.82 -3.72
C SER A 40 -4.27 -13.02 -3.94
N TYR A 41 -4.84 -12.18 -4.78
CA TYR A 41 -6.26 -12.17 -5.14
C TYR A 41 -6.41 -11.88 -6.63
N THR A 42 -7.46 -12.43 -7.22
CA THR A 42 -7.84 -12.13 -8.61
C THR A 42 -9.25 -11.59 -8.63
N TYR A 43 -9.46 -10.42 -9.25
CA TYR A 43 -10.74 -9.73 -9.28
C TYR A 43 -11.25 -9.54 -10.71
N ALA A 44 -12.56 -9.67 -10.89
CA ALA A 44 -13.24 -9.54 -12.17
C ALA A 44 -13.48 -8.07 -12.57
N ALA A 45 -12.41 -7.27 -12.65
CA ALA A 45 -12.45 -5.93 -13.22
C ALA A 45 -11.11 -5.52 -13.84
N PRO A 46 -11.12 -4.62 -14.85
CA PRO A 46 -9.90 -4.08 -15.45
C PRO A 46 -9.01 -3.34 -14.44
N LEU A 47 -7.69 -3.44 -14.64
CA LEU A 47 -6.67 -2.81 -13.80
C LEU A 47 -6.94 -1.33 -13.51
N ALA A 48 -7.39 -0.58 -14.54
CA ALA A 48 -7.67 0.85 -14.43
C ALA A 48 -8.66 1.18 -13.31
N GLN A 49 -9.63 0.31 -13.04
CA GLN A 49 -10.60 0.55 -11.96
C GLN A 49 -9.93 0.54 -10.58
N PHE A 50 -8.99 -0.39 -10.37
CA PHE A 50 -8.22 -0.47 -9.14
C PHE A 50 -7.19 0.67 -9.05
N THR A 51 -6.40 0.90 -10.10
CA THR A 51 -5.35 1.93 -10.07
C THR A 51 -5.91 3.34 -9.90
N ASN A 52 -7.10 3.64 -10.41
CA ASN A 52 -7.73 4.95 -10.18
C ASN A 52 -7.99 5.25 -8.68
N LEU A 53 -8.02 4.23 -7.83
CA LEU A 53 -8.20 4.35 -6.38
C LEU A 53 -6.89 4.16 -5.60
N THR A 54 -5.86 3.54 -6.19
CA THR A 54 -4.65 3.11 -5.46
C THR A 54 -3.35 3.61 -6.06
N GLU A 55 -3.38 4.33 -7.20
CA GLU A 55 -2.17 4.82 -7.84
C GLU A 55 -1.42 5.86 -7.02
N SER A 56 -2.06 6.47 -6.04
CA SER A 56 -1.43 7.47 -5.18
C SER A 56 -0.92 6.81 -3.90
N PHE A 57 0.37 6.97 -3.60
CA PHE A 57 0.89 6.66 -2.26
C PHE A 57 0.21 7.52 -1.18
N PHE A 58 -0.34 8.67 -1.52
CA PHE A 58 -1.09 9.49 -0.58
C PHE A 58 -2.60 9.21 -0.60
N ASP A 59 -3.08 8.21 -1.37
CA ASP A 59 -4.49 7.85 -1.33
C ASP A 59 -4.82 7.12 -0.05
N GLN A 60 -5.94 7.50 0.54
CA GLN A 60 -6.52 6.85 1.71
C GLN A 60 -7.70 5.95 1.37
N SER A 61 -8.10 5.88 0.09
CA SER A 61 -9.31 5.19 -0.35
C SER A 61 -9.32 3.69 0.00
N TRP A 62 -8.16 3.07 0.13
CA TRP A 62 -8.00 1.64 0.39
C TRP A 62 -7.71 1.33 1.88
N TYR A 63 -7.60 2.35 2.74
CA TYR A 63 -7.44 2.14 4.18
C TYR A 63 -8.77 1.83 4.86
N VAL A 64 -8.76 0.83 5.73
CA VAL A 64 -9.87 0.54 6.64
C VAL A 64 -9.64 1.20 7.97
N ARG A 65 -10.66 1.89 8.48
CA ARG A 65 -10.67 2.38 9.84
C ARG A 65 -10.87 1.21 10.80
N ILE A 66 -9.79 0.76 11.44
CA ILE A 66 -9.92 -0.11 12.61
C ILE A 66 -10.27 0.78 13.79
N LEU A 67 -11.54 0.76 14.18
CA LEU A 67 -11.95 1.32 15.46
C LEU A 67 -11.28 0.51 16.57
N SER A 68 -10.43 1.15 17.38
CA SER A 68 -9.91 0.50 18.57
C SER A 68 -11.08 0.03 19.43
N SER A 69 -11.05 -1.26 19.78
CA SER A 69 -12.14 -1.96 20.44
C SER A 69 -12.53 -1.30 21.77
N SER A 70 -13.65 -0.60 21.78
CA SER A 70 -14.51 -0.42 22.95
C SER A 70 -15.96 -0.26 22.54
N SER A 71 -16.50 -1.22 21.78
CA SER A 71 -17.91 -1.63 21.94
C SER A 71 -18.23 -2.82 21.04
N HIS A 72 -18.98 -3.73 21.65
CA HIS A 72 -19.36 -5.05 21.18
C HIS A 72 -20.47 -5.01 20.10
N ALA A 73 -20.34 -4.14 19.09
CA ALA A 73 -21.34 -4.04 18.03
C ALA A 73 -20.68 -3.80 16.66
N PRO A 74 -21.09 -4.52 15.60
CA PRO A 74 -20.80 -4.11 14.24
C PRO A 74 -21.49 -2.76 14.01
N SER A 75 -20.73 -1.68 14.09
CA SER A 75 -21.27 -0.36 13.78
C SER A 75 -21.53 -0.31 12.27
N PRO A 76 -22.75 -0.01 11.82
CA PRO A 76 -23.05 0.08 10.40
C PRO A 76 -22.11 1.13 9.78
N ILE A 77 -21.59 0.81 8.61
CA ILE A 77 -20.75 1.69 7.79
C ILE A 77 -21.57 2.96 7.50
N ASN A 78 -21.45 3.96 8.37
CA ASN A 78 -22.13 5.24 8.25
C ASN A 78 -21.31 6.11 7.29
N THR A 79 -21.82 6.22 6.07
CA THR A 79 -21.24 6.86 4.89
C THR A 79 -21.25 8.40 4.90
N HIS A 80 -21.38 9.10 6.03
CA HIS A 80 -21.71 10.54 6.00
C HIS A 80 -21.06 11.48 7.03
N ARG A 81 -19.90 11.16 7.62
CA ARG A 81 -19.11 12.17 8.36
C ARG A 81 -17.66 12.26 7.89
N GLN A 82 -17.36 13.39 7.26
CA GLN A 82 -16.07 13.82 6.70
C GLN A 82 -15.16 14.43 7.77
N ASP A 83 -14.70 13.60 8.70
CA ASP A 83 -13.57 13.84 9.61
C ASP A 83 -12.61 12.63 9.53
N ASN A 84 -12.45 12.15 8.28
CA ASN A 84 -12.26 10.76 7.88
C ASN A 84 -10.84 10.49 7.31
N THR A 85 -9.82 11.21 7.77
CA THR A 85 -8.48 11.11 7.19
C THR A 85 -7.62 10.09 7.91
N VAL A 86 -7.31 8.96 7.26
CA VAL A 86 -6.36 7.96 7.79
C VAL A 86 -4.93 8.48 7.65
N ILE A 87 -4.66 9.27 6.61
CA ILE A 87 -3.39 9.99 6.42
C ILE A 87 -3.56 11.42 6.94
N THR A 88 -2.75 11.81 7.93
CA THR A 88 -2.80 13.16 8.53
C THR A 88 -1.74 14.09 7.95
N THR A 89 -0.58 13.57 7.55
CA THR A 89 0.49 14.38 6.95
C THR A 89 1.17 13.62 5.82
N THR A 90 1.61 14.38 4.81
CA THR A 90 2.39 13.88 3.67
C THR A 90 3.57 14.79 3.41
N THR A 91 4.73 14.24 3.07
CA THR A 91 5.90 15.02 2.65
C THR A 91 6.56 14.41 1.41
N GLY A 92 7.32 15.22 0.68
CA GLY A 92 8.00 14.79 -0.55
C GLY A 92 7.13 14.90 -1.80
N THR A 93 7.69 14.45 -2.93
CA THR A 93 7.01 14.51 -4.23
C THR A 93 6.11 13.29 -4.41
N TYR A 94 4.90 13.54 -4.91
CA TYR A 94 3.91 12.53 -5.22
C TYR A 94 4.49 11.36 -6.03
N ASN A 95 4.32 10.14 -5.54
CA ASN A 95 4.76 8.89 -6.17
C ASN A 95 6.26 8.83 -6.52
N VAL A 96 7.09 9.57 -5.78
CA VAL A 96 8.55 9.51 -5.89
C VAL A 96 9.11 8.84 -4.63
N PRO A 97 9.97 7.81 -4.76
CA PRO A 97 10.65 7.21 -3.62
C PRO A 97 11.28 8.27 -2.70
N GLY A 98 11.09 8.11 -1.39
CA GLY A 98 11.42 9.10 -0.35
C GLY A 98 10.24 9.95 0.09
N ALA A 99 9.11 9.94 -0.63
CA ALA A 99 7.86 10.50 -0.13
C ALA A 99 7.42 9.80 1.17
N THR A 100 6.86 10.56 2.12
CA THR A 100 6.39 10.00 3.40
C THR A 100 4.93 10.32 3.64
N ARG A 101 4.26 9.44 4.40
CA ARG A 101 2.91 9.66 4.92
C ARG A 101 2.83 9.18 6.37
N THR A 102 2.05 9.87 7.18
CA THR A 102 1.79 9.46 8.57
C THR A 102 0.31 9.54 8.89
N GLY A 103 -0.11 8.79 9.90
CA GLY A 103 -1.51 8.74 10.30
C GLY A 103 -1.75 7.92 11.57
N PRO A 104 -2.91 8.06 12.22
CA PRO A 104 -3.27 7.23 13.36
C PRO A 104 -3.67 5.82 12.90
N PHE A 105 -3.19 4.81 13.63
CA PHE A 105 -3.55 3.42 13.42
C PHE A 105 -3.54 2.64 14.73
N ALA A 106 -4.66 2.01 15.09
CA ALA A 106 -4.81 1.17 16.29
C ALA A 106 -4.29 1.81 17.61
N GLY A 107 -4.45 3.12 17.77
CA GLY A 107 -3.97 3.85 18.96
C GLY A 107 -2.50 4.27 18.92
N ALA A 108 -1.79 4.00 17.82
CA ALA A 108 -0.44 4.47 17.53
C ALA A 108 -0.41 5.39 16.29
N ILE A 109 0.76 5.91 15.93
CA ILE A 109 0.98 6.68 14.70
C ILE A 109 1.88 5.85 13.79
N TYR A 110 1.42 5.57 12.57
CA TYR A 110 2.27 5.00 11.53
C TYR A 110 3.05 6.09 10.83
N ASN A 111 4.27 5.75 10.40
CA ASN A 111 5.08 6.60 9.54
C ASN A 111 5.68 5.74 8.44
N GLU A 112 5.20 5.93 7.22
CA GLU A 112 5.58 5.16 6.05
C GLU A 112 6.36 6.02 5.07
N THR A 113 7.41 5.43 4.49
CA THR A 113 8.22 6.04 3.43
C THR A 113 8.12 5.19 2.18
N LEU A 114 7.76 5.80 1.06
CA LEU A 114 7.71 5.14 -0.24
C LEU A 114 9.14 4.75 -0.66
N THR A 115 9.38 3.46 -0.90
CA THR A 115 10.69 2.94 -1.32
C THR A 115 10.71 2.59 -2.80
N MET A 116 9.56 2.21 -3.36
CA MET A 116 9.41 1.90 -4.78
C MET A 116 8.06 2.37 -5.30
N TYR A 117 8.06 2.92 -6.51
CA TYR A 117 6.85 3.19 -7.27
C TYR A 117 7.13 2.93 -8.74
N SER A 118 6.35 2.05 -9.35
CA SER A 118 6.37 1.81 -10.79
C SER A 118 4.96 1.70 -11.32
N LYS A 119 4.66 2.44 -12.39
CA LYS A 119 3.36 2.39 -13.07
C LYS A 119 3.58 2.18 -14.56
N HIS A 120 2.98 1.11 -15.08
CA HIS A 120 2.92 0.74 -16.47
C HIS A 120 1.45 0.66 -16.91
N ALA A 121 1.21 0.40 -18.20
CA ALA A 121 -0.15 0.27 -18.73
C ALA A 121 -0.87 -0.98 -18.19
N ASP A 122 -0.10 -2.01 -17.81
CA ASP A 122 -0.54 -3.33 -17.40
C ASP A 122 -0.15 -3.68 -15.97
N ALA A 123 0.55 -2.80 -15.25
CA ALA A 123 0.92 -3.04 -13.86
C ALA A 123 1.07 -1.74 -13.05
N LEU A 124 0.78 -1.85 -11.75
CA LEU A 124 1.16 -0.89 -10.72
C LEU A 124 1.92 -1.64 -9.63
N THR A 125 3.05 -1.10 -9.19
CA THR A 125 3.79 -1.63 -8.04
C THR A 125 4.17 -0.49 -7.12
N MET A 126 3.90 -0.67 -5.84
CA MET A 126 4.20 0.29 -4.78
C MET A 126 4.80 -0.46 -3.61
N SER A 127 5.97 -0.03 -3.14
CA SER A 127 6.56 -0.53 -1.89
C SER A 127 6.80 0.60 -0.92
N TYR A 128 6.55 0.36 0.35
CA TYR A 128 6.80 1.34 1.41
C TYR A 128 7.31 0.66 2.67
N TYR A 129 8.21 1.39 3.34
CA TYR A 129 8.80 1.03 4.60
C TYR A 129 8.10 1.77 5.73
N GLY A 130 7.60 1.04 6.72
CA GLY A 130 7.05 1.61 7.93
C GLY A 130 8.03 1.59 9.09
N GLN A 131 8.15 2.74 9.75
CA GLN A 131 8.88 2.88 11.00
C GLN A 131 8.20 2.08 12.13
N PRO A 132 8.92 1.72 13.20
CA PRO A 132 8.41 0.79 14.19
C PRO A 132 7.30 1.46 15.01
N PHE A 133 6.32 0.67 15.41
CA PHE A 133 5.29 1.10 16.34
C PHE A 133 5.67 0.58 17.72
N THR A 134 5.70 1.44 18.73
CA THR A 134 6.20 1.05 20.06
C THR A 134 5.42 -0.14 20.64
N THR A 135 4.09 -0.12 20.61
CA THR A 135 3.25 -1.22 21.09
C THR A 135 1.83 -1.10 20.53
N VAL A 136 1.27 -2.19 20.00
CA VAL A 136 -0.14 -2.23 19.57
C VAL A 136 -0.98 -2.87 20.69
N PRO A 137 -2.04 -2.19 21.17
CA PRO A 137 -2.97 -2.79 22.13
C PRO A 137 -3.66 -4.00 21.51
N THR A 138 -3.64 -5.14 22.20
CA THR A 138 -4.41 -6.33 21.81
C THR A 138 -5.32 -6.74 22.97
N ALA A 139 -6.24 -7.69 22.74
CA ALA A 139 -7.02 -8.29 23.82
C ALA A 139 -6.16 -9.15 24.78
N GLY A 140 -4.93 -9.48 24.39
CA GLY A 140 -3.95 -10.23 25.18
C GLY A 140 -2.74 -9.36 25.55
N PRO A 141 -1.53 -9.95 25.66
CA PRO A 141 -0.31 -9.19 25.84
C PRO A 141 -0.14 -8.14 24.73
N PRO A 142 0.32 -6.93 25.05
CA PRO A 142 0.60 -5.93 24.04
C PRO A 142 1.61 -6.46 23.02
N LEU A 143 1.37 -6.19 21.74
CA LEU A 143 2.20 -6.69 20.64
C LEU A 143 3.32 -5.70 20.36
N LYS A 144 4.58 -6.14 20.38
CA LYS A 144 5.69 -5.32 19.89
C LYS A 144 5.77 -5.48 18.38
N PHE A 145 5.48 -4.40 17.67
CA PHE A 145 5.50 -4.38 16.23
C PHE A 145 6.62 -3.45 15.76
N GLY A 146 7.70 -4.03 15.27
CA GLY A 146 8.85 -3.28 14.77
C GLY A 146 8.59 -2.69 13.39
N HIS A 147 9.67 -2.56 12.63
CA HIS A 147 9.59 -2.10 11.25
C HIS A 147 8.79 -3.07 10.39
N TYR A 148 8.30 -2.58 9.25
CA TYR A 148 7.78 -3.42 8.18
C TYR A 148 8.14 -2.86 6.82
N LEU A 149 8.20 -3.74 5.82
CA LEU A 149 8.27 -3.40 4.41
C LEU A 149 7.09 -4.09 3.73
N GLU A 150 6.26 -3.32 3.05
CA GLU A 150 5.13 -3.84 2.30
C GLU A 150 5.27 -3.50 0.83
N THR A 151 4.96 -4.47 -0.03
CA THR A 151 4.88 -4.32 -1.47
C THR A 151 3.50 -4.73 -1.92
N LEU A 152 2.81 -3.80 -2.56
CA LEU A 152 1.53 -3.98 -3.20
C LEU A 152 1.74 -3.92 -4.71
N ARG A 153 1.26 -4.92 -5.43
CA ARG A 153 1.26 -4.91 -6.88
C ARG A 153 -0.12 -5.31 -7.42
N PHE A 154 -0.46 -4.67 -8.53
CA PHE A 154 -1.65 -4.91 -9.33
C PHE A 154 -1.21 -5.17 -10.75
N GLU A 155 -1.78 -6.18 -11.39
CA GLU A 155 -1.46 -6.58 -12.75
C GLU A 155 -2.73 -6.84 -13.56
N SER A 156 -2.72 -6.37 -14.80
CA SER A 156 -3.74 -6.69 -15.78
C SER A 156 -3.60 -8.15 -16.22
N ILE A 157 -4.65 -8.95 -16.04
CA ILE A 157 -4.71 -10.35 -16.46
C ILE A 157 -5.93 -10.59 -17.37
N CYS A 158 -6.06 -11.82 -17.89
CA CYS A 158 -7.21 -12.21 -18.72
C CYS A 158 -7.43 -11.31 -19.97
N GLY A 159 -6.37 -10.77 -20.56
CA GLY A 159 -6.48 -9.84 -21.68
C GLY A 159 -7.04 -8.45 -21.30
N GLY A 160 -6.92 -8.06 -20.04
CA GLY A 160 -7.34 -6.74 -19.55
C GLY A 160 -8.72 -6.68 -18.91
N THR A 161 -9.41 -7.82 -18.79
CA THR A 161 -10.75 -7.90 -18.19
C THR A 161 -10.71 -8.14 -16.68
N ALA A 162 -9.57 -8.54 -16.14
CA ALA A 162 -9.40 -8.85 -14.72
C ALA A 162 -8.08 -8.30 -14.17
N THR A 163 -7.99 -8.24 -12.84
CA THR A 163 -6.82 -7.73 -12.12
C THR A 163 -6.32 -8.79 -11.16
N TYR A 164 -5.03 -9.12 -11.25
CA TYR A 164 -4.30 -9.84 -10.21
C TYR A 164 -3.74 -8.83 -9.23
N MET A 165 -3.84 -9.13 -7.94
CA MET A 165 -3.34 -8.30 -6.86
C MET A 165 -2.49 -9.17 -5.95
N ASP A 166 -1.25 -8.77 -5.71
CA ASP A 166 -0.33 -9.41 -4.77
C ASP A 166 0.13 -8.43 -3.70
N VAL A 167 0.22 -8.93 -2.48
CA VAL A 167 0.78 -8.20 -1.36
C VAL A 167 1.79 -9.07 -0.65
N LEU A 168 3.00 -8.53 -0.51
CA LEU A 168 4.10 -9.12 0.23
C LEU A 168 4.52 -8.17 1.33
N THR A 169 4.47 -8.63 2.57
CA THR A 169 4.80 -7.83 3.74
C THR A 169 5.83 -8.56 4.57
N TYR A 170 6.95 -7.90 4.85
CA TYR A 170 7.93 -8.32 5.84
C TYR A 170 7.71 -7.51 7.11
N THR A 171 7.68 -8.16 8.28
CA THR A 171 7.40 -7.51 9.56
C THR A 171 8.35 -7.99 10.64
N CYS A 172 8.78 -7.07 11.52
CA CYS A 172 9.48 -7.39 12.75
C CYS A 172 8.49 -7.49 13.92
N SER A 173 8.51 -8.58 14.68
CA SER A 173 7.56 -8.82 15.77
C SER A 173 8.11 -9.73 16.87
N ASP A 174 7.65 -9.55 18.11
CA ASP A 174 7.87 -10.50 19.19
C ASP A 174 6.90 -11.69 19.14
N ASN A 175 5.81 -11.57 18.40
CA ASN A 175 4.82 -12.62 18.17
C ASN A 175 4.35 -12.62 16.70
N PRO A 176 5.02 -13.39 15.82
CA PRO A 176 4.68 -13.45 14.40
C PRO A 176 3.26 -13.92 14.10
N VAL A 177 2.71 -14.83 14.93
CA VAL A 177 1.35 -15.36 14.74
C VAL A 177 0.31 -14.27 14.97
N ALA A 178 0.40 -13.53 16.08
CA ALA A 178 -0.51 -12.44 16.37
C ALA A 178 -0.42 -11.31 15.33
N VAL A 179 0.79 -11.05 14.78
CA VAL A 179 0.96 -10.11 13.67
C VAL A 179 0.30 -10.60 12.40
N TYR A 180 0.45 -11.87 12.05
CA TYR A 180 -0.23 -12.44 10.89
C TYR A 180 -1.75 -12.28 11.00
N ASP A 181 -2.35 -12.62 12.15
CA ASP A 181 -3.80 -12.53 12.35
C ASP A 181 -4.31 -11.08 12.24
N ALA A 182 -3.56 -10.13 12.81
CA ALA A 182 -3.84 -8.71 12.69
C ALA A 182 -3.72 -8.27 11.21
N TRP A 183 -2.56 -8.53 10.59
CA TRP A 183 -2.30 -8.19 9.19
C TRP A 183 -3.40 -8.72 8.27
N TYR A 184 -3.78 -9.99 8.44
CA TYR A 184 -4.78 -10.66 7.62
C TYR A 184 -6.15 -9.98 7.75
N THR A 185 -6.59 -9.74 8.98
CA THR A 185 -7.90 -9.10 9.25
C THR A 185 -8.00 -7.74 8.57
N ILE A 186 -6.92 -6.95 8.62
CA ILE A 186 -6.88 -5.58 8.13
C ILE A 186 -6.86 -5.56 6.61
N HIS A 187 -5.94 -6.32 6.03
CA HIS A 187 -5.75 -6.36 4.58
C HIS A 187 -6.94 -7.00 3.88
N MET A 188 -7.55 -8.05 4.46
CA MET A 188 -8.80 -8.60 3.94
C MET A 188 -9.91 -7.56 3.89
N ALA A 189 -10.07 -6.76 4.94
CA ALA A 189 -11.06 -5.69 4.95
C ALA A 189 -10.75 -4.60 3.91
N SER A 190 -9.48 -4.21 3.77
CA SER A 190 -9.02 -3.21 2.79
C SER A 190 -9.28 -3.67 1.36
N PHE A 191 -8.90 -4.90 1.02
CA PHE A 191 -9.01 -5.41 -0.33
C PHE A 191 -10.45 -5.74 -0.71
N ALA A 192 -11.23 -6.30 0.22
CA ALA A 192 -12.68 -6.47 0.03
C ALA A 192 -13.38 -5.12 -0.15
N GLY A 193 -12.99 -4.09 0.61
CA GLY A 193 -13.51 -2.73 0.45
C GLY A 193 -13.16 -2.10 -0.90
N LEU A 194 -11.93 -2.28 -1.36
CA LEU A 194 -11.47 -1.82 -2.67
C LEU A 194 -12.27 -2.52 -3.79
N ALA A 195 -12.35 -3.85 -3.74
CA ALA A 195 -13.11 -4.66 -4.67
C ALA A 195 -14.60 -4.27 -4.73
N ALA A 196 -15.21 -4.02 -3.57
CA ALA A 196 -16.59 -3.55 -3.49
C ALA A 196 -16.80 -2.18 -4.16
N LYS A 197 -15.86 -1.23 -4.02
CA LYS A 197 -15.95 0.10 -4.66
C LYS A 197 -15.94 0.04 -6.18
N VAL A 198 -15.25 -0.95 -6.75
CA VAL A 198 -15.16 -1.16 -8.20
C VAL A 198 -16.15 -2.22 -8.69
N GLY A 199 -16.96 -2.80 -7.81
CA GLY A 199 -17.91 -3.85 -8.15
C GLY A 199 -17.25 -5.13 -8.67
N ALA A 200 -16.03 -5.43 -8.24
CA ALA A 200 -15.22 -6.53 -8.77
C ALA A 200 -15.24 -7.75 -7.84
N PRO A 201 -16.04 -8.80 -8.12
CA PRO A 201 -15.99 -10.02 -7.32
C PRO A 201 -14.64 -10.74 -7.47
N VAL A 202 -14.28 -11.52 -6.45
CA VAL A 202 -13.13 -12.43 -6.52
C VAL A 202 -13.42 -13.53 -7.55
N LEU A 203 -12.46 -13.79 -8.43
CA LEU A 203 -12.52 -14.88 -9.40
C LEU A 203 -12.23 -16.23 -8.75
N ALA A 204 -12.92 -17.26 -9.20
CA ALA A 204 -12.73 -18.64 -8.72
C ALA A 204 -11.48 -19.33 -9.29
N GLY A 205 -10.68 -18.63 -10.10
CA GLY A 205 -9.45 -19.14 -10.71
C GLY A 205 -9.48 -19.24 -12.23
N ASP A 206 -10.54 -18.79 -12.89
CA ASP A 206 -10.67 -18.76 -14.35
C ASP A 206 -10.96 -17.36 -14.90
N CYS A 207 -10.42 -17.09 -16.08
CA CYS A 207 -10.79 -15.94 -16.88
C CYS A 207 -12.11 -16.28 -17.59
N LEU A 208 -13.23 -15.65 -17.20
CA LEU A 208 -14.47 -15.79 -17.95
C LEU A 208 -14.22 -15.31 -19.38
N ARG A 209 -14.43 -16.20 -20.35
CA ARG A 209 -14.42 -15.81 -21.77
C ARG A 209 -15.62 -14.91 -22.01
N ALA A 210 -15.37 -13.69 -22.50
CA ALA A 210 -16.40 -12.83 -23.07
C ALA A 210 -17.04 -13.49 -24.30
#